data_AF-A0A656JIM8-F1
#
_entry.id   AF-A0A656JIM8-F1
#
_cell.length_a   1.000
_cell.length_b   1.000
_cell.length_c   1.000
_cell.angle_alpha   90.00
_cell.angle_beta   90.00
_cell.angle_gamma   90.00
#
_symmetry.space_group_name_H-M   'P 1'
#
loop_
_entity.id
_entity.type
_entity.pdbx_description
1 polymer ?
#
loop_
_entity_poly.entity_id
_entity_poly.type
_entity_poly.pdbx_seq_one_letter_code
_entity_poly.pdbx_strand_id
1 'polypeptide(L)'
;MRASVAPTFPLTAAQRDIWLDQISRGDSPLYNIGGYMQVTGPMDAQALQRALAQLVAAHEGLRTVLMPGAGADGLPLQTYAASIPMPLAVHDFSDHLDPASSALALVSEQMQRPCVFDGRPLVEFCLIRLGTDGYWLG
;
A
#
# COMPACT_ATOMS: atom_id res chain seq x y z
N MET A 1 12.79 -28.60 -12.01
CA MET A 1 11.90 -28.15 -10.93
C MET A 1 10.91 -27.17 -11.53
N ARG A 2 9.64 -27.55 -11.73
CA ARG A 2 8.63 -26.64 -12.30
C ARG A 2 8.22 -25.67 -11.19
N ALA A 3 8.42 -24.37 -11.40
CA ALA A 3 7.88 -23.34 -10.50
C ALA A 3 6.36 -23.51 -10.44
N SER A 4 5.83 -23.69 -9.24
CA SER A 4 4.39 -23.64 -8.99
C SER A 4 3.89 -22.26 -9.38
N VAL A 5 3.04 -22.16 -10.39
CA VAL A 5 2.35 -20.90 -10.72
C VAL A 5 1.37 -20.61 -9.59
N ALA A 6 1.42 -19.41 -9.02
CA ALA A 6 0.48 -19.01 -7.96
C ALA A 6 -0.96 -19.11 -8.49
N PRO A 7 -1.92 -19.60 -7.68
CA PRO A 7 -3.30 -19.71 -8.12
C PRO A 7 -3.87 -18.32 -8.44
N THR A 8 -4.68 -18.25 -9.49
CA THR A 8 -5.34 -17.03 -9.94
C THR A 8 -6.84 -17.17 -9.78
N PHE A 9 -7.50 -16.10 -9.36
CA PHE A 9 -8.92 -16.08 -9.06
C PHE A 9 -9.60 -14.94 -9.84
N PRO A 10 -10.88 -15.10 -10.21
CA PRO A 10 -11.70 -13.98 -10.61
C PRO A 10 -11.81 -12.94 -9.48
N LEU A 11 -12.07 -11.68 -9.85
CA LEU A 11 -12.48 -10.67 -8.88
C LEU A 11 -13.81 -11.05 -8.22
N THR A 12 -13.96 -10.67 -6.95
CA THR A 12 -15.28 -10.62 -6.30
C THR A 12 -16.19 -9.60 -7.01
N ALA A 13 -17.50 -9.68 -6.78
CA ALA A 13 -18.44 -8.72 -7.37
C ALA A 13 -18.07 -7.26 -7.02
N ALA A 14 -17.78 -6.98 -5.74
CA ALA A 14 -17.39 -5.65 -5.29
C ALA A 14 -16.07 -5.17 -5.93
N GLN A 15 -15.06 -6.04 -6.03
CA GLN A 15 -13.81 -5.70 -6.71
C GLN A 15 -14.02 -5.43 -8.20
N ARG A 16 -14.92 -6.16 -8.86
CA ARG A 16 -15.28 -5.93 -10.28
C ARG A 16 -15.94 -4.57 -10.47
N ASP A 17 -16.87 -4.18 -9.57
CA ASP A 17 -17.54 -2.89 -9.65
C ASP A 17 -16.55 -1.73 -9.49
N ILE A 18 -15.64 -1.83 -8.51
CA ILE A 18 -14.54 -0.86 -8.31
C ILE A 18 -13.65 -0.81 -9.55
N TRP A 19 -13.26 -1.96 -10.10
CA TRP A 19 -12.41 -2.03 -11.30
C TRP A 19 -13.07 -1.32 -12.49
N LEU A 20 -14.34 -1.64 -12.78
CA LEU A 20 -15.07 -1.07 -13.91
C LEU A 20 -15.25 0.45 -13.77
N ASP A 21 -15.49 0.96 -12.55
CA ASP A 21 -15.54 2.40 -12.31
C ASP A 21 -14.15 3.04 -12.45
N GLN A 22 -13.10 2.44 -11.87
CA GLN A 22 -11.73 2.98 -11.95
C GLN A 22 -11.23 3.10 -13.39
N ILE A 23 -11.41 2.08 -14.23
CA ILE A 23 -10.95 2.15 -15.63
C ILE A 23 -11.69 3.23 -16.44
N SER A 24 -12.90 3.62 -16.02
CA SER A 24 -13.65 4.71 -16.65
C SER A 24 -13.13 6.11 -16.26
N ARG A 25 -12.34 6.20 -15.18
CA ARG A 25 -11.83 7.45 -14.60
C ARG A 25 -10.32 7.65 -14.77
N GLY A 26 -9.63 6.74 -15.46
CA GLY A 26 -8.19 6.81 -15.71
C GLY A 26 -7.38 6.83 -14.41
N ASP A 27 -6.52 7.83 -14.26
CA ASP A 27 -5.57 7.98 -13.13
C ASP A 27 -6.21 8.59 -11.86
N SER A 28 -7.53 8.49 -11.70
CA SER A 28 -8.22 9.00 -10.50
C SER A 28 -7.77 8.24 -9.24
N PRO A 29 -7.42 8.91 -8.13
CA PRO A 29 -7.06 8.27 -6.86
C PRO A 29 -8.29 7.93 -5.99
N LEU A 30 -9.51 7.96 -6.56
CA LEU A 30 -10.78 7.86 -5.83
C LEU A 30 -10.86 6.66 -4.87
N TYR A 31 -10.23 5.53 -5.25
CA TYR A 31 -10.28 4.29 -4.49
C TYR A 31 -9.07 4.08 -3.57
N ASN A 32 -8.18 5.06 -3.44
CA ASN A 32 -7.17 5.04 -2.40
C ASN A 32 -7.87 5.18 -1.04
N ILE A 33 -7.61 4.22 -0.15
CA ILE A 33 -8.05 4.25 1.24
C ILE A 33 -6.82 4.14 2.12
N GLY A 34 -6.61 5.12 2.99
CA GLY A 34 -5.42 5.22 3.81
C GLY A 34 -5.54 6.32 4.85
N GLY A 35 -4.47 6.48 5.62
CA GLY A 35 -4.40 7.43 6.72
C GLY A 35 -3.10 7.26 7.47
N TYR A 36 -3.07 7.71 8.71
CA TYR A 36 -1.91 7.54 9.57
C TYR A 36 -2.33 7.26 11.01
N MET A 37 -1.42 6.62 11.75
CA MET A 37 -1.53 6.40 13.18
C MET A 37 -0.43 7.19 13.89
N GLN A 38 -0.81 7.95 14.91
CA GLN A 38 0.16 8.64 15.76
C GLN A 38 0.77 7.66 16.75
N VAL A 39 2.10 7.68 16.85
CA VAL A 39 2.88 6.88 17.79
C VAL A 39 3.76 7.81 18.62
N THR A 40 3.65 7.66 19.93
CA THR A 40 4.43 8.42 20.90
C THR A 40 5.45 7.51 21.58
N GLY A 41 6.69 7.97 21.67
CA GLY A 41 7.81 7.25 22.28
C GLY A 41 8.89 6.88 21.26
N PRO A 42 9.94 6.16 21.73
CA PRO A 42 11.04 5.78 20.87
C PRO A 42 10.57 4.81 19.78
N MET A 43 11.05 5.03 18.56
CA MET A 43 10.72 4.21 17.40
C MET A 43 11.98 3.58 16.79
N ASP A 44 12.00 2.25 16.71
CA ASP A 44 12.98 1.51 15.91
C ASP A 44 12.38 1.18 14.54
N ALA A 45 12.78 1.96 13.53
CA ALA A 45 12.30 1.81 12.16
C ALA A 45 12.60 0.42 11.58
N GLN A 46 13.72 -0.22 11.94
CA GLN A 46 14.04 -1.55 11.45
C GLN A 46 13.17 -2.62 12.11
N ALA A 47 12.89 -2.48 13.40
CA ALA A 47 11.95 -3.37 14.07
C ALA A 47 10.54 -3.24 13.50
N LEU A 48 10.08 -2.02 13.25
CA LEU A 48 8.78 -1.75 12.63
C LEU A 48 8.71 -2.34 11.21
N GLN A 49 9.74 -2.14 10.39
CA GLN A 49 9.80 -2.73 9.05
C GLN A 49 9.69 -4.26 9.08
N ARG A 50 10.38 -4.93 10.02
CA ARG A 50 10.27 -6.39 10.20
C ARG A 50 8.87 -6.81 10.62
N ALA A 51 8.23 -6.05 11.53
CA ALA A 51 6.87 -6.33 11.98
C ALA A 51 5.86 -6.18 10.83
N LEU A 52 5.97 -5.12 10.02
CA LEU A 52 5.13 -4.93 8.82
C LEU A 52 5.35 -6.03 7.78
N ALA A 53 6.59 -6.46 7.55
CA ALA A 53 6.89 -7.58 6.67
C ALA A 53 6.24 -8.89 7.13
N GLN A 54 6.24 -9.15 8.44
CA GLN A 54 5.56 -10.31 9.02
C GLN A 54 4.03 -10.22 8.90
N LEU A 55 3.46 -9.03 9.15
CA LEU A 55 2.03 -8.77 8.96
C LEU A 55 1.60 -9.05 7.52
N VAL A 56 2.32 -8.50 6.54
CA VAL A 56 2.03 -8.70 5.11
C VAL A 56 2.19 -10.18 4.73
N ALA A 57 3.24 -10.86 5.21
CA ALA A 57 3.42 -12.28 4.95
C ALA A 57 2.23 -13.13 5.46
N ALA A 58 1.72 -12.81 6.65
CA ALA A 58 0.63 -13.53 7.30
C ALA A 58 -0.75 -13.33 6.64
N HIS A 59 -0.94 -12.26 5.86
CA HIS A 59 -2.25 -11.90 5.31
C HIS A 59 -2.26 -11.84 3.78
N GLU A 60 -3.00 -12.77 3.15
CA GLU A 60 -3.16 -12.83 1.69
C GLU A 60 -3.76 -11.57 1.09
N GLY A 61 -4.70 -10.93 1.80
CA GLY A 61 -5.33 -9.68 1.35
C GLY A 61 -4.31 -8.56 1.12
N LEU A 62 -3.32 -8.42 2.01
CA LEU A 62 -2.22 -7.45 1.87
C LEU A 62 -1.21 -7.84 0.77
N ARG A 63 -1.30 -9.07 0.27
CA ARG A 63 -0.49 -9.58 -0.83
C ARG A 63 -1.25 -9.71 -2.15
N THR A 64 -2.43 -9.11 -2.23
CA THR A 64 -3.26 -9.12 -3.44
C THR A 64 -2.56 -8.36 -4.56
N VAL A 65 -2.49 -8.99 -5.72
CA VAL A 65 -2.00 -8.42 -6.96
C VAL A 65 -3.08 -8.55 -8.03
N LEU A 66 -3.37 -7.46 -8.73
CA LEU A 66 -4.26 -7.45 -9.88
C LEU A 66 -3.46 -7.68 -11.16
N MET A 67 -3.97 -8.54 -12.04
CA MET A 67 -3.38 -8.86 -13.35
C MET A 67 -4.36 -8.42 -14.45
N PRO A 68 -4.22 -7.19 -14.97
CA PRO A 68 -5.07 -6.69 -16.04
C PRO A 68 -4.97 -7.56 -17.31
N GLY A 69 -6.09 -7.79 -17.99
CA GLY A 69 -6.12 -8.53 -19.26
C GLY A 69 -5.80 -10.02 -19.17
N ALA A 70 -5.73 -10.60 -17.96
CA ALA A 70 -5.47 -12.02 -17.76
C ALA A 70 -6.74 -12.89 -17.85
N GLY A 71 -7.94 -12.32 -17.68
CA GLY A 71 -9.21 -13.02 -17.79
C GLY A 71 -9.67 -13.20 -19.24
N ALA A 72 -10.35 -14.30 -19.53
CA ALA A 72 -10.84 -14.61 -20.87
C ALA A 72 -11.96 -13.66 -21.35
N ASP A 73 -12.59 -12.96 -20.42
CA ASP A 73 -13.60 -11.92 -20.61
C ASP A 73 -13.01 -10.50 -20.69
N GLY A 74 -11.69 -10.37 -20.66
CA GLY A 74 -10.98 -9.09 -20.62
C GLY A 74 -10.94 -8.43 -19.24
N LEU A 75 -11.57 -9.03 -18.22
CA LEU A 75 -11.47 -8.56 -16.84
C LEU A 75 -10.14 -8.99 -16.22
N PRO A 76 -9.63 -8.26 -15.20
CA PRO A 76 -8.45 -8.68 -14.46
C PRO A 76 -8.72 -9.97 -13.68
N LEU A 77 -7.65 -10.75 -13.49
CA LEU A 77 -7.60 -11.77 -12.45
C LEU A 77 -6.85 -11.20 -11.24
N GLN A 78 -7.05 -11.82 -10.08
CA GLN A 78 -6.26 -11.56 -8.88
C GLN A 78 -5.46 -12.79 -8.47
N THR A 79 -4.34 -12.55 -7.79
CA THR A 79 -3.55 -13.59 -7.15
C THR A 79 -2.97 -13.04 -5.84
N TYR A 80 -2.37 -13.92 -5.05
CA TYR A 80 -1.65 -13.56 -3.83
C TYR A 80 -0.17 -13.79 -4.06
N ALA A 81 0.62 -12.73 -4.06
CA ALA A 81 2.07 -12.85 -4.21
C ALA A 81 2.64 -13.68 -3.06
N ALA A 82 3.54 -14.63 -3.35
CA ALA A 82 4.14 -15.49 -2.33
C ALA A 82 4.95 -14.69 -1.30
N SER A 83 5.58 -13.61 -1.74
CA SER A 83 6.30 -12.65 -0.91
C SER A 83 6.29 -11.29 -1.60
N ILE A 84 6.30 -10.23 -0.80
CA ILE A 84 6.33 -8.84 -1.26
C ILE A 84 7.44 -8.12 -0.49
N PRO A 85 8.33 -7.40 -1.18
CA PRO A 85 9.26 -6.50 -0.51
C PRO A 85 8.49 -5.45 0.27
N MET A 86 8.82 -5.29 1.56
CA MET A 86 8.25 -4.25 2.43
C MET A 86 9.34 -3.26 2.83
N PRO A 87 9.76 -2.35 1.93
CA PRO A 87 10.56 -1.21 2.33
C PRO A 87 9.73 -0.28 3.21
N LEU A 88 10.34 0.29 4.24
CA LEU A 88 9.70 1.32 5.06
C LEU A 88 10.41 2.65 4.78
N ALA A 89 9.78 3.50 3.97
CA ALA A 89 10.29 4.84 3.72
C ALA A 89 10.22 5.66 5.02
N VAL A 90 11.32 6.31 5.39
CA VAL A 90 11.37 7.20 6.55
C VAL A 90 11.45 8.64 6.07
N HIS A 91 10.44 9.43 6.44
CA HIS A 91 10.37 10.86 6.16
C HIS A 91 10.65 11.62 7.45
N ASP A 92 11.72 12.41 7.50
CA ASP A 92 12.06 13.18 8.69
C ASP A 92 11.66 14.65 8.51
N PHE A 93 10.69 15.09 9.32
CA PHE A 93 10.25 16.47 9.41
C PHE A 93 10.59 17.07 10.78
N SER A 94 11.42 16.43 11.61
CA SER A 94 11.71 16.90 12.98
C SER A 94 12.28 18.32 13.03
N ASP A 95 12.96 18.73 11.96
CA ASP A 95 13.62 20.04 11.86
C ASP A 95 12.76 21.09 11.13
N HIS A 96 11.53 20.73 10.74
CA HIS A 96 10.60 21.66 10.11
C HIS A 96 9.96 22.60 11.14
N LEU A 97 9.59 23.81 10.70
CA LEU A 97 8.90 24.79 11.55
C LEU A 97 7.56 24.27 12.09
N ASP A 98 6.85 23.50 11.27
CA ASP A 98 5.64 22.78 11.64
C ASP A 98 5.71 21.34 11.08
N PRO A 99 6.26 20.39 11.86
CA PRO A 99 6.40 19.00 11.45
C PRO A 99 5.05 18.32 11.15
N ALA A 100 4.00 18.68 11.90
CA ALA A 100 2.68 18.07 11.75
C ALA A 100 2.00 18.50 10.43
N SER A 101 2.06 19.80 10.09
CA SER A 101 1.56 20.28 8.80
C SER A 101 2.32 19.66 7.62
N SER A 102 3.65 19.49 7.76
CA SER A 102 4.48 18.82 6.75
C SER A 102 4.10 17.35 6.57
N ALA A 103 3.83 16.64 7.68
CA ALA A 103 3.37 15.25 7.67
C ALA A 103 1.98 15.10 7.01
N LEU A 104 1.03 15.99 7.32
CA LEU A 104 -0.30 16.00 6.68
C LEU A 104 -0.23 16.26 5.18
N ALA A 105 0.65 17.17 4.75
CA ALA A 105 0.87 17.44 3.33
C ALA A 105 1.39 16.19 2.61
N LEU A 106 2.37 15.49 3.21
CA LEU A 106 2.89 14.24 2.66
C LEU A 106 1.81 13.14 2.55
N VAL A 107 1.01 12.93 3.61
CA VAL A 107 -0.08 11.93 3.57
C VAL A 107 -1.09 12.30 2.49
N SER A 108 -1.46 13.58 2.39
CA SER A 108 -2.40 14.06 1.38
C SER A 108 -1.86 13.83 -0.03
N GLU A 109 -0.57 14.13 -0.26
CA GLU A 109 0.09 13.88 -1.54
C GLU A 109 0.07 12.39 -1.89
N GLN A 110 0.44 11.51 -0.95
CA GLN A 110 0.41 10.06 -1.16
C GLN A 110 -0.99 9.56 -1.51
N MET A 111 -2.02 10.04 -0.81
CA MET A 111 -3.40 9.69 -1.09
C MET A 111 -3.90 10.15 -2.47
N GLN A 112 -3.28 11.18 -3.06
CA GLN A 112 -3.59 11.64 -4.42
C GLN A 112 -2.80 10.91 -5.51
N ARG A 113 -1.85 10.03 -5.16
CA ARG A 113 -1.08 9.27 -6.16
C ARG A 113 -1.97 8.21 -6.79
N PRO A 114 -2.07 8.14 -8.14
CA PRO A 114 -2.84 7.10 -8.80
C PRO A 114 -2.30 5.71 -8.43
N CYS A 115 -3.19 4.79 -8.06
CA CYS A 115 -2.81 3.39 -7.84
C CYS A 115 -2.66 2.70 -9.21
N VAL A 116 -1.45 2.23 -9.53
CA VAL A 116 -1.14 1.59 -10.80
C VAL A 116 -1.20 0.08 -10.64
N PHE A 117 -2.01 -0.58 -11.48
CA PHE A 117 -2.21 -2.04 -11.45
C PHE A 117 -1.19 -2.78 -12.33
N ASP A 118 0.10 -2.64 -12.05
CA ASP A 118 1.20 -3.22 -12.84
C ASP A 118 1.83 -4.47 -12.22
N GLY A 119 1.06 -5.17 -11.39
CA GLY A 119 1.54 -6.35 -10.67
C GLY A 119 2.20 -6.05 -9.33
N ARG A 120 2.30 -4.77 -8.94
CA ARG A 120 2.79 -4.35 -7.62
C ARG A 120 1.73 -4.54 -6.51
N PRO A 121 2.16 -4.59 -5.24
CA PRO A 121 1.26 -4.62 -4.10
C PRO A 121 0.36 -3.40 -4.06
N LEU A 122 -0.87 -3.57 -3.58
CA LEU A 122 -1.84 -2.47 -3.41
C LEU A 122 -1.69 -1.73 -2.07
N VAL A 123 -0.69 -2.08 -1.25
CA VAL A 123 -0.45 -1.51 0.07
C VAL A 123 0.94 -0.90 0.13
N GLU A 124 1.03 0.29 0.72
CA GLU A 124 2.26 1.01 1.00
C GLU A 124 2.25 1.42 2.49
N PHE A 125 3.45 1.53 3.08
CA PHE A 125 3.62 2.06 4.44
C PHE A 125 4.78 3.05 4.45
N CYS A 126 4.68 4.06 5.30
CA CYS A 126 5.79 4.96 5.58
C CYS A 126 5.86 5.31 7.07
N LEU A 127 7.05 5.65 7.53
CA LEU A 127 7.27 6.21 8.86
C LEU A 127 7.60 7.68 8.71
N ILE A 128 6.86 8.54 9.38
CA ILE A 128 7.09 9.98 9.40
C ILE A 128 7.57 10.34 10.79
N ARG A 129 8.73 10.98 10.90
CA ARG A 129 9.29 11.46 12.17
C ARG A 129 9.00 12.95 12.33
N LEU A 130 8.43 13.31 13.47
CA LEU A 130 8.06 14.68 13.82
C LEU A 130 8.96 15.26 14.94
N GLY A 131 9.75 14.42 15.60
CA GLY A 131 10.62 14.82 16.73
C GLY A 131 11.39 13.63 17.30
N THR A 132 11.86 13.75 18.55
CA THR A 132 12.55 12.64 19.24
C THR A 132 11.63 11.45 19.48
N ASP A 133 10.41 11.73 19.93
CA ASP A 133 9.43 10.73 20.40
C ASP A 133 8.06 10.88 19.73
N GLY A 134 8.00 11.58 18.59
CA GLY A 134 6.78 11.78 17.82
C GLY A 134 6.92 11.19 16.43
N TYR A 135 6.10 10.18 16.11
CA TYR A 135 6.10 9.50 14.83
C TYR A 135 4.69 9.28 14.32
N TRP A 136 4.48 9.33 13.01
CA TRP A 136 3.27 8.82 12.37
C TRP A 136 3.63 7.59 11.54
N LEU A 137 2.85 6.52 11.68
CA LEU A 137 2.86 5.38 10.76
C LEU A 137 1.75 5.60 9.73
N GLY A 138 2.14 5.90 8.50
CA GLY A 138 1.25 6.06 7.35
C GLY A 138 1.27 4.85 6.42
#